data_AF-A0A712CPE5-F1
#
_entry.id   AF-A0A712CPE5-F1
#
_cell.length_a   1.000
_cell.length_b   1.000
_cell.length_c   1.000
_cell.angle_alpha   90.00
_cell.angle_beta   90.00
_cell.angle_gamma   90.00
#
_symmetry.space_group_name_H-M   'P 1'
#
loop_
_entity.id
_entity.type
_entity.pdbx_description
1 polymer ?
#
loop_
_entity_poly.entity_id
_entity_poly.type
_entity_poly.pdbx_seq_one_letter_code
_entity_poly.pdbx_strand_id
1 'polypeptide(L)' 'MAKTLYEKLFDAHVVFEAPNETPLLYIDRHLVHEVTSPQAFDGLRAHHRPVR' A
#
# COMPACT_ATOMS: atom_id res chain seq x y z
N MET A 1 0.90 -27.02 -7.57
CA MET A 1 -0.51 -26.62 -7.76
C MET A 1 -0.55 -25.34 -8.59
N ALA A 2 -1.60 -25.11 -9.37
CA ALA A 2 -1.76 -23.85 -10.08
C ALA A 2 -2.10 -22.73 -9.08
N LYS A 3 -1.52 -21.54 -9.26
CA LYS A 3 -1.83 -20.37 -8.43
C LYS A 3 -3.25 -19.87 -8.70
N THR A 4 -3.95 -19.46 -7.65
CA THR A 4 -5.23 -18.75 -7.72
C THR A 4 -5.04 -17.35 -8.32
N LEU A 5 -6.13 -16.70 -8.73
CA LEU A 5 -6.08 -15.31 -9.18
C LEU A 5 -5.58 -14.37 -8.07
N TYR A 6 -6.02 -14.62 -6.83
CA TYR A 6 -5.61 -13.82 -5.68
C TYR A 6 -4.09 -13.88 -5.47
N GLU A 7 -3.51 -15.08 -5.47
CA GLU A 7 -2.06 -15.26 -5.33
C GLU A 7 -1.30 -14.57 -6.46
N LYS A 8 -1.77 -14.70 -7.70
CA LYS A 8 -1.15 -14.02 -8.85
C LYS A 8 -1.16 -12.50 -8.69
N LEU A 9 -2.26 -11.93 -8.22
CA LEU A 9 -2.36 -10.49 -7.98
C LEU A 9 -1.46 -10.09 -6.83
N PHE A 10 -1.52 -10.78 -5.69
CA PHE A 10 -0.66 -10.48 -4.54
C PHE A 10 0.82 -10.50 -4.93
N ASP A 11 1.29 -11.59 -5.54
CA ASP A 11 2.68 -11.76 -5.98
C ASP A 11 3.14 -10.65 -6.93
N ALA A 12 2.25 -10.16 -7.80
CA ALA A 12 2.56 -9.10 -8.74
C ALA A 12 2.77 -7.72 -8.07
N HIS A 13 2.31 -7.52 -6.84
CA HIS A 13 2.42 -6.25 -6.11
C HIS A 13 3.46 -6.30 -4.98
N VAL A 14 4.08 -7.44 -4.71
CA VAL A 14 5.18 -7.54 -3.74
C VAL A 14 6.41 -6.80 -4.27
N VAL A 15 6.89 -5.82 -3.50
CA VAL A 15 8.11 -5.05 -3.80
C VAL A 15 9.30 -5.60 -3.03
N PHE A 16 9.08 -6.09 -1.81
CA PHE A 16 10.12 -6.64 -0.96
C PHE A 16 9.55 -7.61 0.07
N GLU A 17 10.30 -8.69 0.34
CA GLU A 17 9.98 -9.67 1.38
C GLU A 17 11.21 -9.97 2.22
N ALA A 18 11.01 -10.07 3.53
CA ALA A 18 12.01 -10.51 4.48
C ALA A 18 11.46 -11.65 5.36
N PRO A 19 12.33 -12.56 5.84
CA PRO A 19 11.89 -13.63 6.72
C PRO A 19 11.22 -13.09 7.99
N ASN A 20 10.04 -13.63 8.31
CA ASN A 20 9.23 -13.25 9.48
C ASN A 20 8.70 -11.80 9.48
N GLU A 21 8.73 -11.10 8.34
CA GLU A 21 8.13 -9.78 8.18
C GLU A 21 6.92 -9.83 7.25
N THR A 22 6.04 -8.85 7.37
CA THR A 22 4.95 -8.68 6.41
C THR A 22 5.52 -8.17 5.08
N PRO A 23 5.19 -8.79 3.92
CA PRO A 23 5.60 -8.31 2.61
C PRO A 23 5.27 -6.83 2.40
N LEU A 24 6.22 -6.10 1.82
CA LEU A 24 5.98 -4.75 1.36
C LEU A 24 5.27 -4.79 0.02
N LEU A 25 4.07 -4.21 -0.04
CA LEU A 25 3.25 -4.16 -1.25
C LEU A 25 3.28 -2.77 -1.90
N TYR A 26 3.27 -2.74 -3.22
CA TYR A 26 2.96 -1.55 -4.01
C TYR A 26 1.44 -1.38 -4.11
N ILE A 27 0.95 -0.16 -3.87
CA ILE A 27 -0.47 0.18 -3.99
C ILE A 27 -0.64 1.19 -5.12
N ASP A 28 -1.27 0.77 -6.22
CA ASP A 28 -1.40 1.58 -7.44
C ASP A 28 -2.32 2.79 -7.26
N ARG A 29 -3.33 2.68 -6.39
CA ARG A 29 -4.34 3.71 -6.21
C ARG A 29 -4.88 3.73 -4.80
N HIS A 30 -4.91 4.93 -4.22
CA HIS A 30 -5.59 5.20 -2.96
C HIS A 30 -6.87 5.98 -3.24
N LEU A 31 -8.00 5.47 -2.74
CA LEU A 31 -9.30 6.13 -2.78
C LEU A 31 -9.68 6.46 -1.33
N VAL A 32 -9.95 7.73 -1.05
CA VAL A 32 -10.18 8.21 0.32
C VAL A 32 -11.51 8.96 0.37
N HIS A 33 -12.21 8.87 1.50
CA HIS A 33 -13.48 9.57 1.75
C HIS A 33 -13.29 10.61 2.86
N GLU A 34 -14.11 11.67 2.85
CA GLU A 34 -13.82 12.94 3.54
C GLU A 34 -13.79 12.88 5.07
N VAL A 35 -14.20 11.78 5.69
CA VAL A 35 -14.23 11.65 7.16
C VAL A 35 -12.84 11.40 7.76
N THR A 36 -11.95 10.71 7.05
CA THR A 36 -10.59 10.36 7.55
C THR A 36 -9.47 10.98 6.73
N SER A 37 -9.80 11.62 5.61
CA SER A 37 -8.82 12.22 4.70
C SER A 37 -7.96 13.31 5.37
N PRO A 38 -8.53 14.28 6.13
CA PRO A 38 -7.73 15.36 6.71
C PRO A 38 -6.56 14.87 7.59
N GLN A 39 -6.83 13.87 8.45
CA GLN A 39 -5.85 13.28 9.34
C GLN A 39 -4.72 12.56 8.59
N ALA A 40 -5.05 11.83 7.51
CA ALA A 40 -4.05 11.15 6.69
C ALA A 40 -3.08 12.15 6.02
N PHE A 41 -3.61 13.28 5.52
CA PHE A 41 -2.78 14.33 4.90
C PHE A 41 -1.97 15.13 5.92
N ASP A 42 -2.43 15.27 7.17
CA ASP A 42 -1.62 15.87 8.24
C ASP A 42 -0.34 15.07 8.50
N GLY A 43 -0.43 13.74 8.52
CA GLY A 43 0.73 12.87 8.64
C GLY A 43 1.73 13.08 7.49
N LEU A 44 1.23 13.17 6.25
CA LEU A 44 2.09 13.45 5.09
C LEU A 44 2.81 14.80 5.24
N ARG A 45 2.10 15.86 5.67
CA ARG A 45 2.70 17.18 5.91
C ARG A 45 3.77 17.15 6.99
N ALA A 46 3.49 16.53 8.14
CA ALA A 46 4.44 16.42 9.24
C ALA A 46 5.75 15.70 8.83
N HIS A 47 5.65 14.74 7.91
CA HIS A 47 6.79 14.02 7.34
C HIS A 47 7.35 14.64 6.06
N HIS A 48 6.91 15.85 5.67
CA HIS A 48 7.34 16.56 4.46
C HIS A 48 7.18 15.72 3.17
N ARG A 49 6.11 14.94 3.08
CA ARG A 49 5.81 14.06 1.93
C ARG A 49 4.82 14.75 0.98
N PRO A 50 5.20 14.99 -0.29
CA PRO A 50 4.30 15.56 -1.28
C PRO A 50 3.27 14.52 -1.76
N VAL A 51 2.06 14.99 -2.07
CA VAL A 51 1.03 14.20 -2.77
C VAL A 51 1.18 14.47 -4.27
N ARG A 52 1.13 13.43 -5.10
CA ARG A 52 1.21 13.51 -6.56
C ARG A 52 -0.18 13.49 -7.19
#